data_AF-A0A0G4FC19-F1
#
_entry.id   AF-A0A0G4FC19-F1
#
_cell.length_a   1.000
_cell.length_b   1.000
_cell.length_c   1.000
_cell.angle_alpha   90.00
_cell.angle_beta   90.00
_cell.angle_gamma   90.00
#
_symmetry.space_group_name_H-M   'P 1'
#
loop_
_entity.id
_entity.type
_entity.pdbx_description
1 polymer ?
#
loop_
_entity_poly.entity_id
_entity_poly.type
_entity_poly.pdbx_seq_one_letter_code
_entity_poly.pdbx_strand_id
1 'polypeptide(L)'
;MRRIRESVGLADGEGLVDFCQHNDLDGTAMISAFVGFNSVFWLEWGTLLLLCARNRPLAQLYYRIPSFRANVRCLPYYARIEDWIYQKAMKAAKWRVMQPIPRFLQMESRHFVFGLMETFILWKVFLPFLIPLNMWVTMQAALLIIKEKEEWEARREEEEAESEEAKVSRRRRRWETLLGRWTEWYRHSQEWFG
;
A
#
# COMPACT_ATOMS: atom_id res chain seq x y z
N MET A 1 -27.98 -24.62 10.38
CA MET A 1 -27.13 -23.50 9.88
C MET A 1 -25.92 -23.25 10.81
N ARG A 2 -25.06 -24.25 11.02
CA ARG A 2 -23.86 -24.11 11.88
C ARG A 2 -22.53 -24.40 11.17
N ARG A 3 -22.56 -24.72 9.87
CA ARG A 3 -21.43 -25.29 9.13
C ARG A 3 -20.79 -24.36 8.08
N ILE A 4 -21.15 -23.06 8.07
CA ILE A 4 -20.56 -22.02 7.20
C ILE A 4 -19.74 -21.01 8.03
N ARG A 5 -19.46 -21.32 9.30
CA ARG A 5 -18.63 -20.46 10.16
C ARG A 5 -17.16 -20.84 10.18
N GLU A 6 -16.82 -22.05 9.73
CA GLU A 6 -15.43 -22.55 9.77
C GLU A 6 -14.63 -22.19 8.51
N SER A 7 -15.29 -21.90 7.38
CA SER A 7 -14.60 -21.49 6.15
C SER A 7 -14.31 -19.97 6.07
N VAL A 8 -14.62 -19.21 7.14
CA VAL A 8 -14.26 -17.79 7.28
C VAL A 8 -13.13 -17.59 8.30
N GLY A 9 -12.57 -18.67 8.86
CA GLY A 9 -11.39 -18.65 9.72
C GLY A 9 -10.07 -18.35 9.00
N LEU A 10 -10.11 -17.99 7.72
CA LEU A 10 -8.95 -17.49 6.95
C LEU A 10 -8.75 -15.96 7.09
N ALA A 11 -9.52 -15.30 7.95
CA ALA A 11 -9.41 -13.88 8.25
C ALA A 11 -8.84 -13.59 9.65
N ASP A 12 -8.40 -14.61 10.39
CA ASP A 12 -7.59 -14.41 11.58
C ASP A 12 -6.13 -14.29 11.11
N GLY A 13 -5.53 -13.12 11.34
CA GLY A 13 -4.20 -12.78 10.81
C GLY A 13 -3.07 -13.76 11.15
N GLU A 14 -3.32 -14.74 12.01
CA GLU A 14 -2.40 -15.82 12.37
C GLU A 14 -2.02 -16.70 11.16
N GLY A 15 -2.96 -17.01 10.26
CA GLY A 15 -2.66 -17.82 9.07
C GLY A 15 -1.75 -17.12 8.06
N LEU A 16 -1.78 -15.79 8.02
CA LEU A 16 -0.87 -14.99 7.19
C LEU A 16 0.54 -14.98 7.79
N VAL A 17 0.64 -14.90 9.12
CA VAL A 17 1.92 -14.89 9.86
C VAL A 17 2.66 -16.22 9.71
N ASP A 18 1.97 -17.35 9.82
CA ASP A 18 2.57 -18.68 9.64
C ASP A 18 3.06 -18.90 8.20
N PHE A 19 2.30 -18.44 7.19
CA PHE A 19 2.73 -18.49 5.79
C PHE A 19 3.95 -17.60 5.52
N CYS A 20 4.04 -16.43 6.17
CA CYS A 20 5.21 -15.54 6.08
C CYS A 20 6.47 -16.17 6.69
N GLN A 21 6.35 -16.76 7.89
CA GLN A 21 7.49 -17.39 8.57
C GLN A 21 8.04 -18.59 7.80
N HIS A 22 7.20 -19.30 7.03
CA HIS A 22 7.63 -20.48 6.28
C HIS A 22 8.34 -20.17 4.95
N ASN A 23 8.22 -18.95 4.42
CA ASN A 23 8.73 -18.59 3.09
C ASN A 23 9.90 -17.60 3.11
N ASP A 24 10.47 -17.28 4.29
CA ASP A 24 11.54 -16.27 4.45
C ASP A 24 11.22 -14.91 3.80
N LEU A 25 9.92 -14.62 3.66
CA LEU A 25 9.46 -13.33 3.16
C LEU A 25 9.61 -12.32 4.29
N ASP A 26 10.50 -11.34 4.10
CA ASP A 26 10.69 -10.17 4.97
C ASP A 26 9.31 -9.65 5.42
N GLY A 27 8.90 -9.96 6.66
CA GLY A 27 7.55 -9.66 7.16
C GLY A 27 7.21 -8.17 7.09
N THR A 28 8.24 -7.32 7.05
CA THR A 28 8.15 -5.88 6.82
C THR A 28 7.59 -5.52 5.45
N ALA A 29 7.93 -6.27 4.39
CA ALA A 29 7.45 -6.04 3.02
C ALA A 29 5.96 -6.42 2.86
N MET A 30 5.50 -7.47 3.54
CA MET A 30 4.07 -7.81 3.56
C MET A 30 3.25 -6.80 4.37
N ILE A 31 3.76 -6.36 5.53
CA ILE A 31 3.08 -5.34 6.34
C ILE A 31 2.95 -4.04 5.53
N SER A 32 4.02 -3.61 4.84
CA SER A 32 3.96 -2.40 4.00
C SER A 32 3.00 -2.55 2.83
N ALA A 33 2.97 -3.71 2.16
CA ALA A 33 2.02 -4.00 1.08
C ALA A 33 0.56 -4.01 1.59
N PHE A 34 0.29 -4.59 2.75
CA PHE A 34 -1.03 -4.61 3.37
C PHE A 34 -1.49 -3.21 3.80
N VAL A 35 -0.60 -2.43 4.42
CA VAL A 35 -0.89 -1.03 4.78
C VAL A 35 -1.16 -0.22 3.51
N GLY A 36 -0.31 -0.34 2.49
CA GLY A 36 -0.48 0.33 1.21
C GLY A 36 -1.81 -0.01 0.54
N PHE A 37 -2.17 -1.29 0.48
CA PHE A 37 -3.45 -1.73 -0.06
C PHE A 37 -4.64 -1.12 0.69
N ASN A 38 -4.63 -1.15 2.03
CA ASN A 38 -5.70 -0.56 2.82
C ASN A 38 -5.78 0.96 2.63
N SER A 39 -4.64 1.66 2.57
CA SER A 39 -4.60 3.10 2.35
C SER A 39 -5.21 3.48 0.99
N VAL A 40 -4.84 2.77 -0.08
CA VAL A 40 -5.43 2.97 -1.41
C VAL A 40 -6.93 2.71 -1.37
N PHE A 41 -7.36 1.59 -0.77
CA PHE A 41 -8.78 1.26 -0.62
C PHE A 41 -9.58 2.37 0.08
N TRP A 42 -9.07 2.90 1.20
CA TRP A 42 -9.73 3.98 1.92
C TRP A 42 -9.76 5.29 1.15
N LEU A 43 -8.71 5.60 0.38
CA LEU A 43 -8.66 6.78 -0.49
C LEU A 43 -9.67 6.67 -1.65
N GLU A 44 -9.77 5.51 -2.28
CA GLU A 44 -10.75 5.26 -3.33
C GLU A 44 -12.17 5.38 -2.79
N TRP A 45 -12.44 4.75 -1.65
CA TRP A 45 -13.75 4.79 -1.02
C TRP A 45 -14.12 6.20 -0.58
N GLY A 46 -13.18 6.96 0.00
CA GLY A 46 -13.36 8.36 0.40
C GLY A 46 -13.61 9.27 -0.80
N THR A 47 -12.86 9.09 -1.89
CA THR A 47 -13.04 9.84 -3.15
C THR A 47 -14.41 9.56 -3.76
N LEU A 48 -14.82 8.28 -3.81
CA LEU A 48 -16.12 7.90 -4.32
C LEU A 48 -17.25 8.46 -3.45
N LEU A 49 -17.10 8.42 -2.13
CA LEU A 49 -18.05 9.01 -1.19
C LEU A 49 -18.20 10.52 -1.45
N LEU A 50 -17.09 11.25 -1.59
CA LEU A 50 -17.12 12.68 -1.85
C LEU A 50 -17.81 12.99 -3.19
N LEU A 51 -17.50 12.22 -4.22
CA LEU A 51 -18.12 12.34 -5.54
C LEU A 51 -19.63 12.09 -5.48
N CYS A 52 -20.05 11.03 -4.79
CA CYS A 52 -21.47 10.66 -4.64
C CYS A 52 -22.22 11.66 -3.78
N ALA A 53 -21.62 12.12 -2.68
CA ALA A 53 -22.19 13.12 -1.79
C ALA A 53 -22.46 14.45 -2.52
N ARG A 54 -21.53 14.89 -3.36
CA ARG A 54 -21.62 16.19 -4.06
C ARG A 54 -22.44 16.11 -5.34
N ASN A 55 -22.19 15.12 -6.18
CA ASN A 55 -22.73 15.10 -7.55
C ASN A 55 -23.97 14.19 -7.69
N ARG A 56 -24.13 13.19 -6.82
CA ARG A 56 -25.24 12.22 -6.86
C ARG A 56 -25.45 11.61 -8.27
N PRO A 57 -24.41 10.99 -8.85
CA PRO A 57 -24.41 10.57 -10.24
C PRO A 57 -25.55 9.58 -10.57
N LEU A 58 -25.92 8.68 -9.66
CA LEU A 58 -27.01 7.72 -9.91
C LEU A 58 -28.37 8.41 -9.88
N ALA A 59 -28.57 9.38 -8.98
CA ALA A 59 -29.77 10.20 -9.00
C ALA A 59 -29.86 10.97 -10.32
N GLN A 60 -28.77 11.61 -10.75
CA GLN A 60 -28.73 12.32 -12.04
C GLN A 60 -29.05 11.39 -13.21
N LEU A 61 -28.49 10.17 -13.22
CA LEU A 61 -28.75 9.17 -14.26
C LEU A 61 -30.22 8.75 -14.29
N TYR A 62 -30.81 8.48 -13.11
CA TYR A 62 -32.21 8.13 -12.95
C TYR A 62 -33.17 9.25 -13.39
N TYR A 63 -32.78 10.51 -13.16
CA TYR A 63 -33.60 11.64 -13.58
C TYR A 63 -33.45 11.98 -15.06
N ARG A 64 -32.23 11.90 -15.62
CA ARG A 64 -31.92 12.30 -17.00
C ARG A 64 -32.22 11.23 -18.05
N ILE A 65 -32.17 9.94 -17.71
CA ILE A 65 -32.30 8.85 -18.68
C ILE A 65 -33.60 8.06 -18.43
N PRO A 66 -34.67 8.28 -19.23
CA PRO A 66 -35.95 7.59 -19.04
C PRO A 66 -35.87 6.07 -19.17
N SER A 67 -35.04 5.56 -20.08
CA SER A 67 -34.83 4.11 -20.27
C SER A 67 -34.20 3.46 -19.04
N PHE A 68 -33.23 4.13 -18.39
CA PHE A 68 -32.64 3.66 -17.15
C PHE A 68 -33.69 3.58 -16.03
N ARG A 69 -34.51 4.62 -15.88
CA ARG A 69 -35.62 4.63 -14.92
C ARG A 69 -36.61 3.48 -15.16
N ALA A 70 -36.99 3.25 -16.42
CA ALA A 70 -37.91 2.16 -16.76
C ALA A 70 -37.31 0.79 -16.42
N ASN A 71 -36.06 0.55 -16.83
CA ASN A 71 -35.36 -0.72 -16.57
C ASN A 71 -35.22 -1.01 -15.08
N VAL A 72 -34.84 -0.01 -14.29
CA VAL A 72 -34.68 -0.15 -12.84
C VAL A 72 -36.00 -0.49 -12.15
N ARG A 73 -37.11 0.13 -12.57
CA ARG A 73 -38.45 -0.15 -12.02
C ARG A 73 -38.98 -1.54 -12.35
N CYS A 74 -38.56 -2.11 -13.48
CA CYS A 74 -38.96 -3.46 -13.90
C CYS A 74 -38.24 -4.58 -13.13
N LEU A 75 -37.23 -4.26 -12.31
CA LEU A 75 -36.50 -5.26 -11.53
C LEU A 75 -37.32 -5.67 -10.29
N PRO A 76 -37.74 -6.95 -10.17
CA PRO A 76 -38.69 -7.41 -9.14
C PRO A 76 -38.15 -7.29 -7.70
N TYR A 77 -36.83 -7.21 -7.54
CA TYR A 77 -36.17 -7.09 -6.23
C TYR A 77 -35.61 -5.70 -5.96
N TYR A 78 -35.81 -4.73 -6.85
CA TYR A 78 -35.20 -3.41 -6.72
C TYR A 78 -35.55 -2.73 -5.41
N ALA A 79 -36.84 -2.63 -5.07
CA ALA A 79 -37.28 -1.98 -3.83
C ALA A 79 -36.68 -2.63 -2.57
N ARG A 80 -36.53 -3.96 -2.57
CA ARG A 80 -35.93 -4.69 -1.44
C ARG A 80 -34.42 -4.44 -1.33
N ILE A 81 -33.73 -4.37 -2.47
CA ILE A 81 -32.30 -4.06 -2.52
C ILE A 81 -32.08 -2.59 -2.09
N GLU A 82 -32.87 -1.66 -2.62
CA GLU A 82 -32.81 -0.24 -2.28
C GLU A 82 -33.01 -0.01 -0.78
N ASP A 83 -34.04 -0.60 -0.17
CA ASP A 83 -34.28 -0.50 1.27
C ASP A 83 -33.13 -1.13 2.09
N TRP A 84 -32.61 -2.29 1.67
CA TRP A 84 -31.47 -2.91 2.33
C TRP A 84 -30.21 -2.02 2.28
N ILE A 85 -29.89 -1.43 1.12
CA ILE A 85 -28.74 -0.53 0.97
C ILE A 85 -28.97 0.74 1.79
N TYR A 86 -30.19 1.29 1.78
CA TYR A 86 -30.56 2.46 2.56
C TYR A 86 -30.35 2.23 4.07
N GLN A 87 -30.78 1.07 4.60
CA GLN A 87 -30.55 0.72 6.00
C GLN A 87 -29.05 0.60 6.32
N LYS A 88 -28.24 0.05 5.41
CA LYS A 88 -26.78 -0.02 5.58
C LYS A 88 -26.14 1.37 5.56
N ALA A 89 -26.55 2.23 4.63
CA ALA A 89 -26.12 3.63 4.56
C ALA A 89 -26.49 4.41 5.82
N MET A 90 -27.72 4.25 6.32
CA MET A 90 -28.16 4.84 7.58
C MET A 90 -27.32 4.37 8.77
N LYS A 91 -26.99 3.06 8.83
CA LYS A 91 -26.14 2.52 9.90
C LYS A 91 -24.71 3.07 9.81
N ALA A 92 -24.15 3.14 8.60
CA ALA A 92 -22.81 3.69 8.35
C ALA A 92 -22.74 5.17 8.69
N ALA A 93 -23.75 5.97 8.32
CA ALA A 93 -23.82 7.39 8.64
C ALA A 93 -23.82 7.67 10.15
N LYS A 94 -24.35 6.74 10.95
CA LYS A 94 -24.37 6.84 12.42
C LYS A 94 -23.04 6.46 13.08
N TRP A 95 -22.08 5.88 12.36
CA TRP A 95 -20.76 5.57 12.92
C TRP A 95 -20.01 6.83 13.35
N ARG A 96 -19.32 6.76 14.49
CA ARG A 96 -18.61 7.89 15.11
C ARG A 96 -17.66 8.60 14.14
N VAL A 97 -16.99 7.83 13.28
CA VAL A 97 -16.04 8.35 12.27
C VAL A 97 -16.75 9.08 11.13
N MET A 98 -17.99 8.70 10.80
CA MET A 98 -18.76 9.25 9.68
C MET A 98 -19.61 10.47 10.07
N GLN A 99 -19.99 10.59 11.35
CA GLN A 99 -20.79 11.71 11.86
C GLN A 99 -20.24 13.13 11.61
N PRO A 100 -18.91 13.40 11.68
CA PRO A 100 -18.40 14.75 11.41
C PRO A 100 -18.41 15.13 9.92
N ILE A 101 -18.41 14.14 9.01
CA ILE A 101 -18.31 14.35 7.55
C ILE A 101 -19.45 15.23 6.99
N PRO A 102 -20.76 14.96 7.25
CA PRO A 102 -21.83 15.81 6.72
C PRO A 102 -21.73 17.26 7.20
N ARG A 103 -21.27 17.49 8.43
CA ARG A 103 -21.04 18.85 8.96
C ARG A 103 -19.89 19.54 8.24
N PHE A 104 -18.78 18.81 8.01
CA PHE A 104 -17.63 19.32 7.26
C PHE A 104 -18.00 19.69 5.81
N LEU A 105 -18.84 18.88 5.17
CA LEU A 105 -19.33 19.12 3.81
C LEU A 105 -20.51 20.10 3.73
N GLN A 106 -20.93 20.68 4.86
CA GLN A 106 -22.11 21.57 4.95
C GLN A 106 -23.38 20.98 4.32
N MET A 107 -23.57 19.67 4.50
CA MET A 107 -24.66 18.92 3.89
C MET A 107 -25.62 18.37 4.94
N GLU A 108 -26.91 18.35 4.62
CA GLU A 108 -27.92 17.73 5.47
C GLU A 108 -27.68 16.22 5.62
N SER A 109 -27.87 15.68 6.83
CA SER A 109 -27.66 14.26 7.13
C SER A 109 -28.40 13.32 6.18
N ARG A 110 -29.60 13.70 5.73
CA ARG A 110 -30.39 12.89 4.77
C ARG A 110 -29.71 12.82 3.40
N HIS A 111 -29.18 13.93 2.91
CA HIS A 111 -28.45 14.00 1.65
C HIS A 111 -27.15 13.18 1.71
N PHE A 112 -26.46 13.21 2.85
CA PHE A 112 -25.29 12.36 3.09
C PHE A 112 -25.61 10.86 3.03
N VAL A 113 -26.72 10.42 3.64
CA VAL A 113 -27.16 9.02 3.59
C VAL A 113 -27.43 8.58 2.15
N PHE A 114 -28.03 9.43 1.33
CA PHE A 114 -28.21 9.10 -0.08
C PHE A 114 -26.88 9.04 -0.83
N GLY A 115 -25.93 9.94 -0.54
CA GLY A 115 -24.57 9.84 -1.07
C GLY A 115 -23.88 8.52 -0.71
N LEU A 116 -24.01 8.07 0.54
CA LEU A 116 -23.53 6.76 1.00
C LEU A 116 -24.22 5.60 0.30
N MET A 117 -25.53 5.70 0.06
CA MET A 117 -26.29 4.70 -0.68
C MET A 117 -25.73 4.55 -2.10
N GLU A 118 -25.55 5.66 -2.81
CA GLU A 118 -24.96 5.68 -4.15
C GLU A 118 -23.52 5.15 -4.14
N THR A 119 -22.75 5.51 -3.11
CA THR A 119 -21.38 5.01 -2.91
C THR A 119 -21.37 3.49 -2.78
N PHE A 120 -22.26 2.88 -1.99
CA PHE A 120 -22.31 1.42 -1.85
C PHE A 120 -22.70 0.71 -3.15
N ILE A 121 -23.61 1.29 -3.93
CA ILE A 121 -24.01 0.76 -5.23
C ILE A 121 -22.82 0.82 -6.18
N LEU A 122 -22.23 2.01 -6.36
CA LEU A 122 -21.10 2.20 -7.27
C LEU A 122 -19.90 1.38 -6.85
N TRP A 123 -19.59 1.31 -5.55
CA TRP A 123 -18.50 0.49 -5.05
C TRP A 123 -18.68 -0.97 -5.45
N LYS A 124 -19.89 -1.53 -5.31
CA LYS A 124 -20.17 -2.91 -5.74
C LYS A 124 -20.06 -3.11 -7.25
N VAL A 125 -20.45 -2.10 -8.05
CA VAL A 125 -20.35 -2.14 -9.52
C VAL A 125 -18.89 -2.05 -9.97
N PHE A 126 -18.08 -1.21 -9.31
CA PHE A 126 -16.68 -1.00 -9.65
C PHE A 126 -15.74 -2.03 -9.01
N LEU A 127 -16.13 -2.71 -7.93
CA LEU A 127 -15.34 -3.73 -7.24
C LEU A 127 -14.64 -4.75 -8.17
N PRO A 128 -15.30 -5.35 -9.18
CA PRO A 128 -14.63 -6.27 -10.11
C PRO A 128 -13.51 -5.63 -10.94
N PHE A 129 -13.54 -4.31 -11.13
CA PHE A 129 -12.50 -3.55 -11.83
C PHE A 129 -11.44 -3.00 -10.88
N LEU A 130 -11.84 -2.57 -9.68
CA LEU A 130 -10.96 -2.01 -8.66
C LEU A 130 -10.04 -3.06 -8.05
N ILE A 131 -10.50 -4.31 -7.87
CA ILE A 131 -9.64 -5.37 -7.29
C ILE A 131 -8.41 -5.64 -8.18
N PRO A 132 -8.55 -5.95 -9.48
CA PRO A 132 -7.39 -6.14 -10.35
C PRO A 132 -6.50 -4.90 -10.44
N LEU A 133 -7.10 -3.70 -10.48
CA LEU A 133 -6.35 -2.45 -10.53
C LEU A 133 -5.51 -2.25 -9.26
N ASN A 134 -6.09 -2.47 -8.08
CA ASN A 134 -5.38 -2.34 -6.81
C ASN A 134 -4.28 -3.38 -6.67
N MET A 135 -4.53 -4.64 -7.08
CA MET A 135 -3.50 -5.67 -7.13
C MET A 135 -2.35 -5.30 -8.06
N TRP A 136 -2.67 -4.72 -9.23
CA TRP A 136 -1.67 -4.24 -10.17
C TRP A 136 -0.82 -3.12 -9.56
N VAL A 137 -1.46 -2.10 -8.97
CA VAL A 137 -0.76 -0.96 -8.35
C VAL A 137 0.13 -1.41 -7.19
N THR A 138 -0.35 -2.29 -6.31
CA THR A 138 0.47 -2.80 -5.21
C THR A 138 1.62 -3.67 -5.69
N MET A 139 1.40 -4.49 -6.73
CA MET A 139 2.47 -5.28 -7.35
C MET A 139 3.56 -4.39 -7.96
N GLN A 140 3.17 -3.33 -8.67
CA GLN A 140 4.12 -2.37 -9.24
C GLN A 140 4.90 -1.63 -8.15
N ALA A 141 4.24 -1.22 -7.07
CA ALA A 141 4.91 -0.61 -5.92
C ALA A 141 5.91 -1.56 -5.26
N ALA A 142 5.55 -2.83 -5.09
CA ALA A 142 6.45 -3.84 -4.53
C ALA A 142 7.68 -4.08 -5.41
N LEU A 143 7.50 -4.16 -6.73
CA LEU A 143 8.62 -4.30 -7.69
C LEU A 143 9.58 -3.12 -7.65
N LEU A 144 9.07 -1.89 -7.50
CA LEU A 144 9.91 -0.70 -7.36
C LEU A 144 10.73 -0.73 -6.07
N ILE A 145 10.14 -1.16 -4.95
CA ILE A 145 10.84 -1.28 -3.67
C ILE A 145 11.95 -2.33 -3.75
N ILE A 146 11.69 -3.47 -4.39
CA ILE A 146 12.71 -4.53 -4.58
C ILE A 146 13.87 -3.97 -5.40
N LYS A 147 13.57 -3.27 -6.50
CA LYS A 147 14.60 -2.65 -7.35
C LYS A 147 15.43 -1.61 -6.59
N GLU A 148 14.80 -0.74 -5.80
CA GLU A 148 15.53 0.23 -4.98
C GLU A 148 16.40 -0.44 -3.92
N LYS A 149 15.94 -1.56 -3.34
CA LYS A 149 16.72 -2.35 -2.37
C LYS A 149 17.97 -2.94 -3.02
N GLU A 150 17.84 -3.54 -4.21
CA GLU A 150 18.97 -4.08 -4.98
C GLU A 150 19.99 -2.99 -5.35
N GLU A 151 19.53 -1.83 -5.81
CA GLU A 151 20.41 -0.69 -6.13
C GLU A 151 21.10 -0.11 -4.90
N TRP A 152 20.46 -0.18 -3.73
CA TRP A 152 21.06 0.26 -2.47
C TRP A 152 22.11 -0.73 -1.96
N GLU A 153 21.85 -2.03 -2.05
CA GLU A 153 22.80 -3.09 -1.69
C GLU A 153 24.05 -3.05 -2.60
N ALA A 154 23.88 -2.89 -3.90
CA ALA A 154 24.99 -2.75 -4.84
C ALA A 154 25.90 -1.54 -4.52
N ARG A 155 25.30 -0.37 -4.24
CA ARG A 155 26.07 0.82 -3.82
C ARG A 155 26.83 0.61 -2.52
N ARG A 156 26.24 -0.12 -1.58
CA ARG A 156 26.88 -0.43 -0.30
C ARG A 156 28.09 -1.35 -0.48
N GLU A 157 27.99 -2.36 -1.36
CA GLU A 157 29.12 -3.24 -1.69
C GLU A 157 30.26 -2.47 -2.36
N GLU A 158 29.95 -1.55 -3.28
CA GLU A 158 30.95 -0.66 -3.91
C GLU A 158 31.67 0.23 -2.88
N GLU A 159 30.92 0.87 -1.97
CA GLU A 159 31.49 1.70 -0.90
C GLU A 159 32.38 0.89 0.06
N GLU A 160 31.98 -0.34 0.41
CA GLU A 160 32.76 -1.24 1.25
C GLU A 160 34.05 -1.69 0.54
N ALA A 161 34.00 -1.97 -0.76
CA ALA A 161 35.16 -2.33 -1.57
C ALA A 161 36.16 -1.16 -1.69
N GLU A 162 35.70 0.06 -1.99
CA GLU A 162 36.54 1.26 -2.06
C GLU A 162 37.21 1.55 -0.70
N SER A 163 36.48 1.36 0.41
CA SER A 163 37.01 1.52 1.76
C SER A 163 38.14 0.51 2.07
N GLU A 164 37.99 -0.75 1.66
CA GLU A 164 39.04 -1.76 1.82
C GLU A 164 40.26 -1.49 0.94
N GLU A 165 40.08 -1.10 -0.33
CA GLU A 165 41.19 -0.69 -1.19
C GLU A 165 41.95 0.53 -0.63
N ALA A 166 41.23 1.51 -0.08
CA ALA A 166 41.81 2.65 0.59
C ALA A 166 42.61 2.23 1.85
N LYS A 167 42.15 1.23 2.62
CA LYS A 167 42.89 0.68 3.76
C LYS A 167 44.14 -0.07 3.30
N VAL A 168 44.05 -0.90 2.25
CA VAL A 168 45.18 -1.68 1.71
C VAL A 168 46.26 -0.75 1.14
N SER A 169 45.88 0.26 0.36
CA SER A 169 46.83 1.24 -0.20
C SER A 169 47.56 2.05 0.88
N ARG A 170 46.86 2.44 1.98
CA ARG A 170 47.49 3.06 3.15
C ARG A 170 48.49 2.13 3.83
N ARG A 171 48.15 0.84 4.01
CA ARG A 171 49.08 -0.16 4.57
C ARG A 171 50.30 -0.32 3.67
N ARG A 172 50.12 -0.38 2.35
CA ARG A 172 51.21 -0.48 1.37
C ARG A 172 52.17 0.70 1.44
N ARG A 173 51.65 1.94 1.40
CA ARG A 173 52.49 3.15 1.54
C ARG A 173 53.27 3.16 2.85
N ARG A 174 52.65 2.70 3.94
CA ARG A 174 53.32 2.59 5.25
C ARG A 174 54.48 1.60 5.21
N TRP A 175 54.28 0.43 4.60
CA TRP A 175 55.34 -0.56 4.40
C TRP A 175 56.46 -0.05 3.50
N GLU A 176 56.13 0.61 2.39
CA GLU A 176 57.12 1.23 1.49
C GLU A 176 57.97 2.29 2.22
N THR A 177 57.33 3.10 3.07
CA THR A 177 58.02 4.10 3.91
C THR A 177 58.96 3.44 4.91
N LEU A 178 58.52 2.36 5.56
CA LEU A 178 59.33 1.61 6.53
C LEU A 178 60.51 0.92 5.86
N LEU A 179 60.29 0.29 4.70
CA LEU A 179 61.35 -0.34 3.91
C LEU A 179 62.38 0.68 3.45
N GLY A 180 61.95 1.84 2.95
CA GLY A 180 62.86 2.94 2.58
C GLY A 180 63.76 3.36 3.74
N ARG A 181 63.18 3.62 4.91
CA ARG A 181 63.96 3.95 6.13
C ARG A 181 64.92 2.84 6.54
N TRP A 182 64.50 1.58 6.46
CA TRP A 182 65.36 0.45 6.78
C TRP A 182 66.54 0.32 5.80
N THR A 183 66.30 0.47 4.49
CA THR A 183 67.36 0.43 3.47
C THR A 183 68.36 1.57 3.64
N GLU A 184 67.89 2.77 3.98
CA GLU A 184 68.75 3.92 4.24
C GLU A 184 69.62 3.72 5.49
N TRP A 185 69.03 3.20 6.57
CA TRP A 185 69.75 2.80 7.77
C TRP A 185 70.80 1.72 7.47
N TYR A 186 70.44 0.69 6.71
CA TYR A 186 71.35 -0.39 6.33
C TYR A 186 72.54 0.13 5.50
N ARG A 187 72.28 1.00 4.52
CA ARG A 187 73.33 1.63 3.72
C ARG A 187 74.31 2.41 4.60
N HIS A 188 73.80 3.23 5.52
CA HIS A 188 74.65 3.93 6.47
C HIS A 188 75.44 2.95 7.35
N SER A 189 74.84 1.87 7.84
CA SER A 189 75.58 0.89 8.65
C SER A 189 76.77 0.28 7.88
N GLN A 190 76.63 0.02 6.58
CA GLN A 190 77.73 -0.49 5.75
C GLN A 190 78.86 0.54 5.60
N GLU A 191 78.55 1.84 5.52
CA GLU A 191 79.57 2.91 5.49
C GLU A 191 80.37 3.00 6.79
N TRP A 192 79.77 2.68 7.93
CA TRP A 192 80.42 2.77 9.24
C TRP A 192 81.25 1.54 9.61
N PHE A 193 80.90 0.37 9.08
CA PHE A 193 81.50 -0.91 9.46
C PHE A 193 82.31 -1.59 8.34
N GLY A 194 82.37 -0.99 7.15
CA GLY A 194 83.12 -1.47 5.98
C GLY A 194 84.48 -0.80 5.77
#